data_AF-A0A7Y7VQW2-F1
#
_entry.id   AF-A0A7Y7VQW2-F1
#
_cell.length_a   1.000
_cell.length_b   1.000
_cell.length_c   1.000
_cell.angle_alpha   90.00
_cell.angle_beta   90.00
_cell.angle_gamma   90.00
#
_symmetry.space_group_name_H-M   'P 1'
#
loop_
_entity.id
_entity.type
_entity.pdbx_description
1 polymer ?
#
loop_
_entity_poly.entity_id
_entity_poly.type
_entity_poly.pdbx_seq_one_letter_code
_entity_poly.pdbx_strand_id
1 'polypeptide(L)'
;MNEFKPPVLLRDQMRADLIEAFLARDISLADAAESMELSRRQCRRLVKRYREAGPEGLINRRRGKPSNYQLKDDLKAQVIKLIRTRCRGMSPTGAWRLLNAGFGLSISKETVRKLMIAENTWVAHPRNTPG
;
A
#
# COMPACT_ATOMS: atom_id res chain seq x y z
N MET A 1 4.55 25.83 9.50
CA MET A 1 5.83 25.15 9.79
C MET A 1 5.53 23.88 10.58
N ASN A 2 5.71 22.71 9.96
CA ASN A 2 6.10 21.47 10.62
C ASN A 2 6.51 20.48 9.51
N GLU A 3 7.80 20.44 9.17
CA GLU A 3 8.35 19.45 8.24
C GLU A 3 8.40 18.10 8.95
N PHE A 4 7.27 17.37 8.94
CA PHE A 4 7.27 15.97 9.32
C PHE A 4 7.91 15.16 8.20
N LYS A 5 9.25 15.15 8.18
CA LYS A 5 10.05 14.26 7.34
C LYS A 5 9.99 12.86 7.96
N PRO A 6 9.31 11.89 7.32
CA PRO A 6 9.22 10.55 7.89
C PRO A 6 10.63 9.95 8.01
N PRO A 7 10.92 9.19 9.08
CA PRO A 7 12.25 8.62 9.30
C PRO A 7 12.62 7.68 8.14
N VAL A 8 13.81 7.89 7.59
CA VAL A 8 14.45 7.05 6.57
C VAL A 8 14.70 5.67 7.21
N LEU A 9 14.12 4.62 6.64
CA LEU A 9 14.40 3.25 7.10
C LEU A 9 15.77 2.78 6.59
N LEU A 10 16.38 1.80 7.28
CA LEU A 10 17.60 1.10 6.83
C LEU A 10 17.57 0.71 5.34
N ARG A 11 16.41 0.24 4.86
CA ARG A 11 16.22 -0.12 3.44
C ARG A 11 16.21 1.09 2.50
N ASP A 12 15.69 2.23 2.94
CA ASP A 12 15.66 3.44 2.13
C ASP A 12 17.06 4.10 2.10
N GLN A 13 17.82 4.00 3.18
CA GLN A 13 19.23 4.40 3.25
C GLN A 13 20.10 3.55 2.32
N MET A 14 20.02 2.22 2.41
CA MET A 14 20.75 1.31 1.52
C MET A 14 20.48 1.59 0.04
N ARG A 15 19.25 1.98 -0.31
CA ARG A 15 18.90 2.36 -1.68
C ARG A 15 19.50 3.70 -2.09
N ALA A 16 19.59 4.66 -1.18
CA ALA A 16 20.25 5.93 -1.43
C ALA A 16 21.72 5.68 -1.75
N ASP A 17 22.41 4.90 -0.91
CA ASP A 17 23.83 4.59 -1.06
C ASP A 17 24.12 3.88 -2.40
N LEU A 18 23.30 2.88 -2.76
CA LEU A 18 23.42 2.17 -4.04
C LEU A 18 23.13 3.07 -5.25
N ILE A 19 22.21 4.03 -5.11
CA ILE A 19 21.90 4.98 -6.18
C ILE A 19 23.03 6.01 -6.31
N GLU A 20 23.61 6.46 -5.20
CA GLU A 20 24.78 7.34 -5.20
C GLU A 20 25.98 6.66 -5.86
N ALA A 21 26.28 5.41 -5.50
CA ALA A 21 27.33 4.61 -6.15
C ALA A 21 27.07 4.43 -7.66
N PHE A 22 25.82 4.21 -8.07
CA PHE A 22 25.45 4.17 -9.49
C PHE A 22 25.66 5.52 -10.19
N LEU A 23 25.31 6.64 -9.53
CA LEU A 23 25.50 7.99 -10.08
C LEU A 23 26.97 8.38 -10.16
N ALA A 24 27.80 7.92 -9.23
CA ALA A 24 29.26 8.04 -9.25
C ALA A 24 29.92 7.16 -10.33
N ARG A 25 29.15 6.24 -10.94
CA ARG A 25 29.59 5.26 -11.94
C ARG A 25 30.50 4.15 -11.36
N ASP A 26 30.46 3.95 -10.06
CA ASP A 26 31.19 2.88 -9.37
C ASP A 26 30.55 1.51 -9.59
N ILE A 27 29.23 1.48 -9.76
CA ILE A 27 28.46 0.25 -10.05
C ILE A 27 27.54 0.46 -11.25
N SER A 28 27.18 -0.64 -11.93
CA SER A 28 26.21 -0.58 -13.01
C SER A 28 24.76 -0.51 -12.49
N LEU A 29 23.83 -0.12 -13.36
CA LEU A 29 22.40 -0.15 -13.04
C LEU A 29 21.91 -1.58 -12.72
N ALA A 30 22.55 -2.59 -13.30
CA ALA A 30 22.22 -4.00 -13.07
C ALA A 30 22.65 -4.43 -11.67
N ASP A 31 23.88 -4.11 -11.27
CA ASP A 31 24.43 -4.44 -9.95
C ASP A 31 23.63 -3.75 -8.84
N ALA A 32 23.29 -2.47 -9.04
CA ALA A 32 22.42 -1.75 -8.13
C ALA A 32 21.03 -2.40 -8.02
N ALA A 33 20.45 -2.83 -9.14
CA ALA A 33 19.13 -3.47 -9.16
C ALA A 33 19.15 -4.83 -8.45
N GLU A 34 20.18 -5.64 -8.68
CA GLU A 34 20.39 -6.93 -8.02
C GLU A 34 20.57 -6.77 -6.50
N SER A 35 21.43 -5.84 -6.09
CA SER A 35 21.67 -5.50 -4.67
C SER A 35 20.41 -5.01 -3.95
N MET A 36 19.47 -4.40 -4.69
CA MET A 36 18.18 -3.95 -4.17
C MET A 36 17.07 -5.01 -4.26
N GLU A 37 17.32 -6.17 -4.87
CA GLU A 37 16.33 -7.18 -5.25
C GLU A 37 15.18 -6.60 -6.11
N LEU A 38 15.52 -5.73 -7.06
CA LEU A 38 14.58 -5.04 -7.94
C LEU A 38 14.83 -5.36 -9.42
N SER A 39 13.78 -5.25 -10.23
CA SER A 39 13.97 -5.22 -11.68
C SER A 39 14.72 -3.95 -12.09
N ARG A 40 15.48 -4.01 -13.19
CA ARG A 40 16.17 -2.84 -13.78
C ARG A 40 15.23 -1.67 -14.02
N ARG A 41 13.96 -1.93 -14.39
CA ARG A 41 12.94 -0.89 -14.59
C ARG A 41 12.55 -0.20 -13.28
N GLN A 42 12.41 -0.95 -12.19
CA GLN A 42 12.14 -0.38 -10.86
C GLN A 42 13.34 0.43 -10.37
N CYS A 43 14.57 -0.10 -10.51
CA CYS A 43 15.81 0.61 -10.20
C CYS A 43 15.90 1.94 -10.96
N ARG A 44 15.70 1.94 -12.29
CA ARG A 44 15.69 3.16 -13.12
C ARG A 44 14.65 4.19 -12.65
N ARG A 45 13.48 3.76 -12.21
CA ARG A 45 12.44 4.66 -11.64
C ARG A 45 12.90 5.28 -10.32
N LEU A 46 13.62 4.54 -9.48
CA LEU A 46 14.17 5.07 -8.23
C LEU A 46 15.28 6.08 -8.50
N VAL A 47 16.21 5.77 -9.39
CA VAL A 47 17.26 6.72 -9.83
C VAL A 47 16.65 8.02 -10.36
N LYS A 48 15.61 7.94 -11.20
CA LYS A 48 14.92 9.14 -11.70
C LYS A 48 14.36 9.99 -10.56
N ARG A 49 13.69 9.36 -9.57
CA ARG A 49 13.14 10.08 -8.41
C ARG A 49 14.22 10.67 -7.51
N TYR A 50 15.34 9.96 -7.35
CA TYR A 50 16.47 10.45 -6.60
C TYR A 50 17.09 11.69 -7.26
N ARG A 51 17.18 11.73 -8.59
CA ARG A 51 17.63 12.94 -9.31
C ARG A 51 16.67 14.12 -9.15
N GLU A 52 15.37 13.86 -9.06
CA GLU A 52 14.34 14.90 -8.94
C GLU A 52 14.20 15.45 -7.52
N ALA A 53 14.43 14.63 -6.49
CA ALA A 53 14.09 14.97 -5.10
C ALA A 53 15.11 14.48 -4.05
N GLY A 54 16.29 14.05 -4.48
CA GLY A 54 17.32 13.47 -3.61
C GLY A 54 16.85 12.20 -2.88
N PRO A 55 17.44 11.90 -1.70
CA PRO A 55 17.02 10.77 -0.86
C PRO A 55 15.53 10.77 -0.50
N GLU A 56 14.89 11.94 -0.45
CA GLU A 56 13.44 12.07 -0.19
C GLU A 56 12.58 11.47 -1.31
N GLY A 57 13.10 11.42 -2.53
CA GLY A 57 12.46 10.76 -3.66
C GLY A 57 12.35 9.24 -3.52
N LEU A 58 13.15 8.63 -2.64
CA LEU A 58 13.15 7.20 -2.35
C LEU A 58 12.19 6.81 -1.22
N ILE A 59 11.86 7.78 -0.35
CA ILE A 59 10.83 7.59 0.66
C ILE A 59 9.53 7.20 -0.06
N ASN A 60 8.97 6.07 0.33
CA ASN A 60 7.68 5.64 -0.23
C ASN A 60 6.66 6.74 0.01
N ARG A 61 6.18 7.41 -1.05
CA ARG A 61 5.20 8.50 -0.97
C ARG A 61 3.85 8.08 -0.34
N ARG A 62 3.61 6.77 -0.16
CA ARG A 62 2.46 6.21 0.60
C ARG A 62 2.77 6.01 2.09
N ARG A 63 4.01 6.24 2.54
CA ARG A 63 4.42 6.16 3.95
C ARG A 63 3.94 7.43 4.64
N GLY A 64 3.05 7.28 5.62
CA GLY A 64 2.40 8.40 6.31
C GLY A 64 1.25 9.08 5.53
N LYS A 65 0.98 8.70 4.27
CA LYS A 65 -0.16 9.23 3.51
C LYS A 65 -1.24 8.17 3.30
N PRO A 66 -2.50 8.45 3.68
CA PRO A 66 -3.62 7.63 3.24
C PRO A 66 -3.63 7.56 1.70
N SER A 67 -3.93 6.38 1.16
CA SER A 67 -4.04 6.18 -0.30
C SER A 67 -5.03 7.19 -0.91
N ASN A 68 -4.72 7.78 -2.07
CA ASN A 68 -5.68 8.60 -2.84
C ASN A 68 -6.98 7.85 -3.20
N TYR A 69 -7.00 6.52 -3.02
CA TYR A 69 -8.17 5.63 -3.19
C TYR A 69 -8.81 5.20 -1.85
N GLN A 70 -8.40 5.78 -0.73
CA GLN A 70 -9.21 5.65 0.48
C GLN A 70 -10.57 6.24 0.15
N LEU A 71 -11.62 5.44 0.38
CA LEU A 71 -12.95 5.98 0.60
C LEU A 71 -12.78 7.25 1.45
N LYS A 72 -13.40 8.37 1.04
CA LYS A 72 -13.53 9.55 1.91
C LYS A 72 -13.81 9.07 3.34
N ASP A 73 -13.09 9.58 4.34
CA ASP A 73 -13.15 9.01 5.70
C ASP A 73 -14.60 8.89 6.21
N ASP A 74 -15.49 9.81 5.82
CA ASP A 74 -16.94 9.74 6.05
C ASP A 74 -17.60 8.48 5.48
N LEU A 75 -17.27 8.15 4.23
CA LEU A 75 -17.76 6.95 3.55
C LEU A 75 -17.19 5.68 4.20
N LYS A 76 -15.93 5.71 4.63
CA LYS A 76 -15.31 4.58 5.34
C LYS A 76 -15.98 4.36 6.69
N ALA A 77 -16.24 5.42 7.46
CA ALA A 77 -16.95 5.34 8.72
C ALA A 77 -18.38 4.82 8.54
N GLN A 78 -19.09 5.29 7.50
CA GLN A 78 -20.41 4.80 7.15
C GLN A 78 -20.39 3.30 6.79
N VAL A 79 -19.43 2.86 5.96
CA VAL A 79 -19.27 1.46 5.59
C VAL A 79 -18.96 0.59 6.80
N ILE A 80 -18.06 1.03 7.69
CA ILE A 80 -17.73 0.29 8.93
C ILE A 80 -18.98 0.15 9.82
N LYS A 81 -19.76 1.21 9.99
CA LYS A 81 -21.01 1.17 10.76
C LYS A 81 -21.99 0.14 10.18
N LEU A 82 -22.15 0.12 8.86
CA LEU A 82 -23.00 -0.85 8.16
C LEU A 82 -22.47 -2.28 8.29
N ILE A 83 -21.16 -2.49 8.19
CA ILE A 83 -20.54 -3.80 8.38
C ILE A 83 -20.84 -4.35 9.79
N ARG A 84 -20.64 -3.54 10.83
CA ARG A 84 -20.89 -3.94 12.23
C ARG A 84 -22.36 -4.26 12.50
N THR A 85 -23.28 -3.48 11.92
CA THR A 85 -24.72 -3.57 12.25
C THR A 85 -25.49 -4.52 11.33
N ARG A 86 -25.13 -4.61 10.06
CA ARG A 86 -25.91 -5.31 9.02
C ARG A 86 -25.18 -6.44 8.34
N CYS A 87 -23.85 -6.51 8.39
CA CYS A 87 -23.07 -7.55 7.70
C CYS A 87 -22.47 -8.61 8.63
N ARG A 88 -22.86 -8.63 9.92
CA ARG A 88 -22.36 -9.63 10.88
C ARG A 88 -22.76 -11.03 10.43
N GLY A 89 -21.79 -11.94 10.35
CA GLY A 89 -22.02 -13.32 9.89
C GLY A 89 -22.20 -13.49 8.37
N MET A 90 -22.16 -12.43 7.58
CA MET A 90 -22.20 -12.54 6.12
C MET A 90 -20.83 -12.89 5.55
N SER A 91 -20.82 -13.52 4.37
CA SER A 91 -19.59 -13.64 3.59
C SER A 91 -19.20 -12.27 2.99
N PRO A 92 -17.91 -12.03 2.67
CA PRO A 92 -17.47 -10.80 2.01
C PRO A 92 -18.22 -10.49 0.70
N THR A 93 -18.67 -11.53 -0.02
CA THR A 93 -19.50 -11.37 -1.22
C THR A 93 -20.90 -10.84 -0.88
N GLY A 94 -21.53 -11.38 0.17
CA GLY A 94 -22.86 -10.96 0.62
C GLY A 94 -22.85 -9.54 1.18
N ALA A 95 -21.85 -9.22 2.01
CA ALA A 95 -21.64 -7.87 2.52
C ALA A 95 -21.41 -6.86 1.37
N TRP A 96 -20.60 -7.22 0.38
CA TRP A 96 -20.38 -6.37 -0.80
C TRP A 96 -21.68 -6.13 -1.59
N ARG A 97 -22.49 -7.17 -1.85
CA ARG A 97 -23.78 -7.02 -2.51
C ARG A 97 -24.73 -6.11 -1.73
N LEU A 98 -24.84 -6.30 -0.42
CA LEU A 98 -25.70 -5.47 0.42
C LEU A 98 -25.25 -4.00 0.40
N LEU A 99 -23.95 -3.74 0.53
CA LEU A 99 -23.40 -2.39 0.52
C LEU A 99 -23.54 -1.72 -0.86
N ASN A 100 -23.35 -2.47 -1.94
CA ASN A 100 -23.42 -1.92 -3.30
C ASN A 100 -24.85 -1.74 -3.81
N ALA A 101 -25.68 -2.77 -3.71
CA ALA A 101 -27.06 -2.75 -4.20
C ALA A 101 -28.05 -2.14 -3.19
N GLY A 102 -27.87 -2.38 -1.89
CA GLY A 102 -28.78 -1.90 -0.85
C GLY A 102 -28.50 -0.46 -0.39
N PHE A 103 -27.24 -0.03 -0.41
CA PHE A 103 -26.83 1.29 0.07
C PHE A 103 -26.16 2.16 -1.00
N GLY A 104 -26.07 1.70 -2.26
CA GLY A 104 -25.51 2.46 -3.37
C GLY A 104 -24.01 2.74 -3.26
N LEU A 105 -23.28 2.00 -2.42
CA LEU A 105 -21.86 2.26 -2.15
C LEU A 105 -21.00 1.64 -3.26
N SER A 106 -20.31 2.49 -4.03
CA SER A 106 -19.36 2.05 -5.06
C SER A 106 -18.00 1.66 -4.44
N ILE A 107 -17.98 0.51 -3.77
CA ILE A 107 -16.79 -0.06 -3.14
C ILE A 107 -16.45 -1.43 -3.72
N SER A 108 -15.15 -1.71 -3.85
CA SER A 108 -14.71 -3.02 -4.33
C SER A 108 -14.97 -4.10 -3.27
N LYS A 109 -15.25 -5.33 -3.73
CA LYS A 109 -15.37 -6.50 -2.85
C LYS A 109 -14.13 -6.74 -1.98
N GLU A 110 -12.95 -6.46 -2.51
CA GLU A 110 -11.68 -6.60 -1.77
C GLU A 110 -11.55 -5.55 -0.66
N THR A 111 -12.08 -4.34 -0.86
CA THR A 111 -12.17 -3.32 0.18
C THR A 111 -13.09 -3.77 1.31
N VAL A 112 -14.27 -4.32 0.97
CA VAL A 112 -15.22 -4.87 1.97
C VAL A 112 -14.56 -5.97 2.79
N ARG A 113 -13.89 -6.93 2.14
CA ARG A 113 -13.18 -8.01 2.83
C ARG A 113 -12.14 -7.49 3.82
N LYS A 114 -11.30 -6.53 3.41
CA LYS A 114 -10.28 -5.93 4.29
C LYS A 114 -10.90 -5.21 5.49
N LEU A 115 -12.02 -4.50 5.28
CA LEU A 115 -12.75 -3.85 6.37
C LEU A 115 -13.36 -4.87 7.32
N MET A 116 -13.96 -5.96 6.80
CA MET A 116 -14.55 -7.00 7.66
C MET A 116 -13.50 -7.72 8.53
N ILE A 117 -12.29 -7.95 8.00
CA ILE A 117 -11.15 -8.50 8.76
C ILE A 117 -10.69 -7.50 9.83
N ALA A 118 -10.51 -6.23 9.47
CA ALA A 118 -10.12 -5.19 10.42
C ALA A 118 -11.14 -5.02 11.56
N GLU A 119 -12.42 -5.22 11.26
CA GLU A 119 -13.53 -5.14 12.22
C GLU A 119 -13.79 -6.46 12.97
N ASN A 120 -12.98 -7.50 12.76
CA ASN A 120 -13.16 -8.85 13.34
C ASN A 120 -14.55 -9.47 13.10
N THR A 121 -15.27 -8.99 12.08
CA THR A 121 -16.61 -9.48 11.73
C THR A 121 -16.57 -10.71 10.82
N TRP A 122 -15.39 -11.01 10.25
CA TRP A 122 -15.16 -12.18 9.44
C TRP A 122 -13.70 -12.63 9.53
N VAL A 123 -13.51 -13.92 9.83
CA VAL A 123 -12.18 -14.56 9.86
C VAL A 123 -11.89 -15.15 8.49
N ALA A 124 -10.80 -14.69 7.88
CA ALA A 124 -10.31 -15.28 6.64
C ALA A 124 -9.90 -16.72 6.90
N HIS A 125 -10.61 -17.66 6.30
CA HIS A 125 -10.17 -19.05 6.30
C HIS A 125 -8.93 -19.14 5.40
N PRO A 126 -7.78 -19.61 5.91
CA PRO A 126 -6.63 -19.87 5.06
C PRO A 126 -7.06 -20.88 3.98
N ARG A 127 -6.65 -20.65 2.73
CA ARG A 127 -6.78 -21.69 1.71
C ARG A 127 -5.91 -22.85 2.15
N ASN A 128 -6.53 -23.98 2.50
CA ASN A 128 -5.84 -25.26 2.51
C ASN A 128 -5.31 -25.47 1.08
N THR A 129 -4.01 -25.37 0.91
CA THR A 129 -3.33 -25.92 -0.26
C THR A 129 -3.21 -27.42 0.02
N PRO A 130 -3.90 -28.31 -0.73
CA PRO A 130 -3.51 -29.72 -0.71
C PRO A 130 -2.09 -29.77 -1.28
N GLY A 131 -1.17 -30.38 -0.53
CA GLY A 131 0.18 -30.67 -1.01
C GLY A 131 0.20 -31.69 -2.13
#